data_AF-A0A9J7M709-F1
#
_entry.id   AF-A0A9J7M709-F1
#
_cell.length_a   1.000
_cell.length_b   1.000
_cell.length_c   1.000
_cell.angle_alpha   90.00
_cell.angle_beta   90.00
_cell.angle_gamma   90.00
#
_symmetry.space_group_name_H-M   'P 1'
#
loop_
_entity.id
_entity.type
_entity.pdbx_description
1 polymer ?
#
loop_
_entity_poly.entity_id
_entity_poly.type
_entity_poly.pdbx_seq_one_letter_code
_entity_poly.pdbx_strand_id
1 'polypeptide(L)'
;MGSPGLAIDGNRSPKTPSSFCTKTYEEDDPYWYVDLGYSVTVDHVTIVNRRDSLMEHITPFDLHVGDSTDVTRNPRCGGHHRFCPTDTEHVVHCRGMKGRYVGIKLPGKSRILSLCEVEVYAATNLAWGKPTVQSKVAYKGVASRATDGCRDPDWDSLCCTSTPAQSNPWLRVDLGTEVSVRWVVIINRQDKTGQRLDLFELYVGNEERVDRNRHCGSVIFLPYDKKNKIATNCNGIRGRYVGIRLPGNSRTLSICEVEVYEGTVTRKRTSEVRGTEGQDCGEHQAGDTWLSDDGEKNCICEMNQTVCYEVICGESGEDKPFLGKDGLWTCPEPAAEEEESGTVTGKRTSEVRGTEGQDCGEHQAGDTWLSDDGEENCICEMNQTVCYEVICGESGEDKPFLGKDGLWTCPEPAAEEEESD
;
A
#
# COMPACT_ATOMS: atom_id res chain seq x y z
N MET A 1 0.16 6.51 -30.44
CA MET A 1 -0.41 5.65 -29.38
C MET A 1 0.57 5.64 -28.22
N GLY A 2 0.08 5.74 -26.99
CA GLY A 2 0.92 5.49 -25.81
C GLY A 2 0.97 4.00 -25.53
N SER A 3 2.11 3.45 -25.12
CA SER A 3 2.21 2.05 -24.70
C SER A 3 1.29 1.82 -23.49
N PRO A 4 0.49 0.73 -23.43
CA PRO A 4 -0.36 0.44 -22.27
C PRO A 4 0.44 0.26 -20.97
N GLY A 5 1.73 -0.09 -21.07
CA GLY A 5 2.62 -0.21 -19.91
C GLY A 5 2.98 1.12 -19.25
N LEU A 6 2.67 2.27 -19.86
CA LEU A 6 2.87 3.58 -19.24
C LEU A 6 1.99 3.79 -18.01
N ALA A 7 0.85 3.10 -17.92
CA ALA A 7 -0.03 3.20 -16.74
C ALA A 7 0.49 2.40 -15.53
N ILE A 8 1.64 1.72 -15.64
CA ILE A 8 2.21 0.90 -14.56
C ILE A 8 3.74 1.05 -14.53
N ASP A 9 4.26 2.19 -14.97
CA ASP A 9 5.71 2.39 -15.13
C ASP A 9 6.38 3.00 -13.88
N GLY A 10 5.60 3.44 -12.89
CA GLY A 10 6.04 4.10 -11.67
C GLY A 10 6.19 5.63 -11.80
N ASN A 11 5.65 6.21 -12.87
CA ASN A 11 5.67 7.62 -13.17
C ASN A 11 4.28 8.25 -12.99
N ARG A 12 4.05 8.85 -11.83
CA ARG A 12 2.77 9.48 -11.49
C ARG A 12 2.61 10.90 -12.05
N SER A 13 3.35 11.28 -13.10
CA SER A 13 3.25 12.62 -13.69
C SER A 13 1.88 12.84 -14.28
N PRO A 14 1.11 13.83 -13.79
CA PRO A 14 -0.07 14.26 -14.52
C PRO A 14 0.31 15.29 -15.61
N LYS A 15 1.59 15.72 -15.69
CA LYS A 15 2.07 16.80 -16.57
C LYS A 15 2.35 16.30 -18.00
N THR A 16 2.01 17.14 -18.96
CA THR A 16 2.28 16.97 -20.40
C THR A 16 3.72 17.34 -20.78
N PRO A 17 4.32 16.77 -21.84
CA PRO A 17 3.65 16.04 -22.93
C PRO A 17 3.21 14.62 -22.55
N SER A 18 2.21 14.13 -23.27
CA SER A 18 1.49 12.86 -23.10
C SER A 18 2.35 11.58 -23.22
N SER A 19 3.68 11.68 -23.13
CA SER A 19 4.59 10.54 -23.27
C SER A 19 4.60 9.61 -22.06
N PHE A 20 4.08 10.08 -20.91
CA PHE A 20 4.02 9.30 -19.67
C PHE A 20 2.63 8.70 -19.41
N CYS A 21 1.64 8.95 -20.28
CA CYS A 21 0.30 8.40 -20.10
C CYS A 21 -0.07 7.51 -21.29
N THR A 22 -0.85 6.48 -20.99
CA THR A 22 -1.49 5.63 -22.00
C THR A 22 -2.50 6.44 -22.81
N LYS A 23 -2.79 5.98 -24.03
CA LYS A 23 -3.84 6.57 -24.87
C LYS A 23 -4.34 5.55 -25.89
N THR A 24 -5.64 5.24 -25.83
CA THR A 24 -6.33 4.46 -26.87
C THR A 24 -6.58 5.28 -28.13
N TYR A 25 -7.06 4.63 -29.19
CA TYR A 25 -7.71 5.37 -30.26
C TYR A 25 -9.07 5.89 -29.80
N GLU A 26 -9.67 6.76 -30.60
CA GLU A 26 -11.09 7.05 -30.44
C GLU A 26 -11.88 5.82 -30.89
N GLU A 27 -12.57 5.18 -29.94
CA GLU A 27 -13.33 3.96 -30.16
C GLU A 27 -14.51 3.87 -29.19
N ASP A 28 -15.39 2.89 -29.42
CA ASP A 28 -16.52 2.63 -28.53
C ASP A 28 -16.07 1.76 -27.36
N ASP A 29 -16.45 2.13 -26.14
CA ASP A 29 -16.18 1.40 -24.91
C ASP A 29 -14.69 0.98 -24.69
N PRO A 30 -13.69 1.88 -24.88
CA PRO A 30 -12.28 1.53 -24.70
C PRO A 30 -12.00 1.06 -23.28
N TYR A 31 -11.06 0.14 -23.15
CA TYR A 31 -10.65 -0.41 -21.85
C TYR A 31 -9.14 -0.61 -21.77
N TRP A 32 -8.66 -0.68 -20.54
CA TRP A 32 -7.29 -1.04 -20.19
C TRP A 32 -7.35 -2.04 -19.03
N TYR A 33 -6.38 -2.95 -18.93
CA TYR A 33 -6.28 -3.82 -17.76
C TYR A 33 -4.84 -4.21 -17.46
N VAL A 34 -4.64 -4.66 -16.22
CA VAL A 34 -3.41 -5.29 -15.75
C VAL A 34 -3.69 -6.73 -15.32
N ASP A 35 -2.79 -7.64 -15.70
CA ASP A 35 -2.71 -9.00 -15.17
C ASP A 35 -1.74 -9.00 -13.99
N LEU A 36 -2.24 -9.30 -12.79
CA LEU A 36 -1.46 -9.35 -11.55
C LEU A 36 -0.65 -10.65 -11.43
N GLY A 37 -0.81 -11.58 -12.36
CA GLY A 37 -0.15 -12.89 -12.41
C GLY A 37 -0.88 -13.98 -11.61
N TYR A 38 -1.52 -13.61 -10.51
CA TYR A 38 -2.34 -14.48 -9.67
C TYR A 38 -3.49 -13.69 -9.05
N SER A 39 -4.51 -14.40 -8.56
CA SER A 39 -5.67 -13.78 -7.92
C SER A 39 -5.27 -13.22 -6.56
N VAL A 40 -5.51 -11.91 -6.35
CA VAL A 40 -5.23 -11.22 -5.09
C VAL A 40 -6.48 -10.52 -4.59
N THR A 41 -6.53 -10.32 -3.28
CA THR A 41 -7.48 -9.38 -2.68
C THR A 41 -7.06 -7.96 -3.06
N VAL A 42 -8.01 -7.15 -3.52
CA VAL A 42 -7.83 -5.74 -3.89
C VAL A 42 -8.55 -4.88 -2.85
N ASP A 43 -7.78 -4.13 -2.08
CA ASP A 43 -8.28 -3.15 -1.11
C ASP A 43 -8.76 -1.89 -1.84
N HIS A 44 -7.89 -1.28 -2.63
CA HIS A 44 -8.21 -0.14 -3.47
C HIS A 44 -7.37 -0.07 -4.74
N VAL A 45 -7.86 0.68 -5.72
CA VAL A 45 -7.15 1.01 -6.94
C VAL A 45 -7.04 2.52 -7.04
N THR A 46 -5.82 3.01 -7.18
CA THR A 46 -5.52 4.42 -7.41
C THR A 46 -5.31 4.64 -8.90
N ILE A 47 -6.02 5.62 -9.46
CA ILE A 47 -5.93 5.99 -10.87
C ILE A 47 -5.43 7.43 -10.95
N VAL A 48 -4.31 7.65 -11.62
CA VAL A 48 -3.77 8.98 -11.92
C VAL A 48 -4.14 9.33 -13.36
N ASN A 49 -4.84 10.44 -13.50
CA ASN A 49 -5.27 11.00 -14.78
C ASN A 49 -4.38 12.16 -15.20
N ARG A 50 -4.48 12.55 -16.47
CA ARG A 50 -3.79 13.72 -17.02
C ARG A 50 -4.32 15.02 -16.41
N ARG A 51 -3.44 16.01 -16.21
CA ARG A 51 -3.78 17.38 -15.78
C ARG A 51 -3.71 18.35 -16.96
N ASP A 52 -4.70 18.26 -17.84
CA ASP A 52 -4.88 19.21 -18.94
C ASP A 52 -6.36 19.37 -19.31
N SER A 53 -6.64 20.10 -20.40
CA SER A 53 -8.00 20.41 -20.86
C SER A 53 -8.83 19.21 -21.35
N LEU A 54 -8.34 17.98 -21.20
CA LEU A 54 -9.04 16.76 -21.55
C LEU A 54 -9.21 15.83 -20.34
N MET A 55 -9.01 16.32 -19.12
CA MET A 55 -9.08 15.49 -17.91
C MET A 55 -10.47 14.90 -17.67
N GLU A 56 -11.54 15.57 -18.06
CA GLU A 56 -12.92 15.10 -17.91
C GLU A 56 -13.27 13.92 -18.83
N HIS A 57 -12.43 13.64 -19.84
CA HIS A 57 -12.71 12.60 -20.84
C HIS A 57 -12.65 11.17 -20.29
N ILE A 58 -12.14 10.96 -19.07
CA ILE A 58 -12.19 9.66 -18.39
C ILE A 58 -13.53 9.42 -17.66
N THR A 59 -14.41 10.42 -17.57
CA THR A 59 -15.66 10.32 -16.81
C THR A 59 -16.87 9.99 -17.71
N PRO A 60 -17.79 9.10 -17.32
CA PRO A 60 -17.66 8.11 -16.26
C PRO A 60 -16.81 6.91 -16.72
N PHE A 61 -16.20 6.20 -15.78
CA PHE A 61 -15.51 4.92 -16.02
C PHE A 61 -16.01 3.83 -15.06
N ASP A 62 -15.84 2.58 -15.45
CA ASP A 62 -16.11 1.39 -14.65
C ASP A 62 -14.79 0.72 -14.28
N LEU A 63 -14.62 0.35 -13.01
CA LEU A 63 -13.51 -0.46 -12.53
C LEU A 63 -14.00 -1.90 -12.33
N HIS A 64 -13.27 -2.88 -12.83
CA HIS A 64 -13.62 -4.29 -12.79
C HIS A 64 -12.49 -5.11 -12.15
N VAL A 65 -12.84 -6.06 -11.28
CA VAL A 65 -11.88 -6.96 -10.61
C VAL A 65 -12.40 -8.40 -10.71
N GLY A 66 -11.57 -9.33 -11.21
CA GLY A 66 -11.93 -10.75 -11.27
C GLY A 66 -10.89 -11.59 -12.00
N ASP A 67 -11.22 -12.86 -12.26
CA ASP A 67 -10.28 -13.82 -12.85
C ASP A 67 -10.49 -14.06 -14.36
N SER A 68 -11.49 -13.41 -14.98
CA SER A 68 -11.72 -13.48 -16.43
C SER A 68 -10.74 -12.58 -17.19
N THR A 69 -10.20 -13.09 -18.29
CA THR A 69 -9.41 -12.31 -19.26
C THR A 69 -10.28 -11.36 -20.09
N ASP A 70 -11.57 -11.64 -20.23
CA ASP A 70 -12.56 -10.64 -20.66
C ASP A 70 -12.91 -9.77 -19.44
N VAL A 71 -12.09 -8.75 -19.22
CA VAL A 71 -12.14 -7.92 -18.01
C VAL A 71 -13.44 -7.15 -17.86
N THR A 72 -14.14 -6.88 -18.95
CA THR A 72 -15.42 -6.15 -18.93
C THR A 72 -16.56 -6.99 -18.38
N ARG A 73 -16.38 -8.32 -18.28
CA ARG A 73 -17.32 -9.27 -17.67
C ARG A 73 -17.04 -9.56 -16.21
N ASN A 74 -15.87 -9.14 -15.69
CA ASN A 74 -15.60 -9.26 -14.27
C ASN A 74 -16.56 -8.35 -13.47
N PRO A 75 -16.87 -8.68 -12.21
CA PRO A 75 -17.65 -7.82 -11.35
C PRO A 75 -17.09 -6.40 -11.26
N ARG A 76 -17.98 -5.40 -11.21
CA ARG A 76 -17.57 -4.00 -11.00
C ARG A 76 -17.18 -3.80 -9.54
N CYS A 77 -16.05 -3.13 -9.35
CA CYS A 77 -15.66 -2.56 -8.07
C CYS A 77 -16.45 -1.26 -7.85
N GLY A 78 -17.58 -1.38 -7.16
CA GLY A 78 -18.53 -0.29 -6.97
C GLY A 78 -19.39 0.01 -8.21
N GLY A 79 -19.79 1.26 -8.36
CA GLY A 79 -20.61 1.76 -9.46
C GLY A 79 -19.80 2.46 -10.56
N HIS A 80 -20.45 3.38 -11.28
CA HIS A 80 -19.77 4.28 -12.20
C HIS A 80 -18.95 5.31 -11.42
N HIS A 81 -17.66 5.39 -11.71
CA HIS A 81 -16.74 6.34 -11.09
C HIS A 81 -16.58 7.58 -11.96
N ARG A 82 -16.20 8.69 -11.33
CA ARG A 82 -16.05 10.00 -11.97
C ARG A 82 -14.83 10.70 -11.41
N PHE A 83 -14.02 11.27 -12.29
CA PHE A 83 -13.04 12.29 -11.90
C PHE A 83 -13.74 13.64 -11.80
N CYS A 84 -13.58 14.33 -10.67
CA CYS A 84 -13.96 15.73 -10.60
C CYS A 84 -12.99 16.56 -11.47
N PRO A 85 -13.42 17.69 -12.05
CA PRO A 85 -12.57 18.54 -12.91
C PRO A 85 -11.33 19.14 -12.22
N THR A 86 -11.17 18.98 -10.91
CA THR A 86 -10.00 19.43 -10.15
C THR A 86 -9.06 18.29 -9.78
N ASP A 87 -9.51 17.05 -9.94
CA ASP A 87 -8.82 15.87 -9.41
C ASP A 87 -7.87 15.32 -10.47
N THR A 88 -6.63 15.09 -10.07
CA THR A 88 -5.66 14.34 -10.88
C THR A 88 -5.55 12.89 -10.51
N GLU A 89 -6.12 12.52 -9.38
CA GLU A 89 -6.06 11.19 -8.81
C GLU A 89 -7.44 10.82 -8.31
N HIS A 90 -7.81 9.56 -8.49
CA HIS A 90 -9.04 9.00 -7.94
C HIS A 90 -8.74 7.65 -7.31
N VAL A 91 -9.12 7.49 -6.05
CA VAL A 91 -8.96 6.24 -5.29
C VAL A 91 -10.30 5.53 -5.26
N VAL A 92 -10.34 4.31 -5.80
CA VAL A 92 -11.52 3.46 -5.80
C VAL A 92 -11.34 2.34 -4.80
N HIS A 93 -12.12 2.34 -3.72
CA HIS A 93 -12.08 1.28 -2.71
C HIS A 93 -12.88 0.06 -3.18
N CYS A 94 -12.21 -1.08 -3.32
CA CYS A 94 -12.78 -2.34 -3.80
C CYS A 94 -13.19 -3.29 -2.69
N ARG A 95 -13.09 -2.87 -1.42
CA ARG A 95 -13.65 -3.61 -0.25
C ARG A 95 -13.21 -5.09 -0.23
N GLY A 96 -11.98 -5.37 -0.66
CA GLY A 96 -11.42 -6.73 -0.64
C GLY A 96 -11.88 -7.66 -1.76
N MET A 97 -12.38 -7.14 -2.88
CA MET A 97 -12.66 -7.97 -4.06
C MET A 97 -11.44 -8.80 -4.48
N LYS A 98 -11.66 -10.07 -4.85
CA LYS A 98 -10.59 -10.96 -5.31
C LYS A 98 -10.59 -11.06 -6.83
N GLY A 99 -9.40 -10.95 -7.42
CA GLY A 99 -9.22 -11.15 -8.85
C GLY A 99 -7.76 -11.09 -9.30
N ARG A 100 -7.48 -11.77 -10.40
CA ARG A 100 -6.18 -11.70 -11.11
C ARG A 100 -6.09 -10.49 -12.03
N TYR A 101 -7.22 -10.03 -12.57
CA TYR A 101 -7.28 -8.94 -13.54
C TYR A 101 -7.99 -7.74 -12.93
N VAL A 102 -7.38 -6.57 -13.07
CA VAL A 102 -8.00 -5.27 -12.76
C VAL A 102 -8.14 -4.50 -14.06
N GLY A 103 -9.38 -4.19 -14.43
CA GLY A 103 -9.72 -3.55 -15.69
C GLY A 103 -10.44 -2.22 -15.49
N ILE A 104 -10.09 -1.21 -16.27
CA ILE A 104 -10.76 0.08 -16.33
C ILE A 104 -11.43 0.17 -17.70
N LYS A 105 -12.75 0.29 -17.72
CA LYS A 105 -13.57 0.45 -18.91
C LYS A 105 -14.14 1.85 -18.96
N LEU A 106 -14.12 2.46 -20.14
CA LEU A 106 -14.66 3.80 -20.36
C LEU A 106 -15.91 3.71 -21.25
N PRO A 107 -17.11 3.53 -20.68
CA PRO A 107 -18.31 3.30 -21.48
C PRO A 107 -18.72 4.52 -22.33
N GLY A 108 -19.26 4.26 -23.51
CA GLY A 108 -19.78 5.26 -24.43
C GLY A 108 -19.17 5.19 -25.82
N LYS A 109 -19.74 5.99 -26.74
CA LYS A 109 -19.29 6.06 -28.12
C LYS A 109 -18.16 7.05 -28.31
N SER A 110 -17.24 6.76 -29.24
CA SER A 110 -16.15 7.66 -29.63
C SER A 110 -15.38 8.23 -28.42
N ARG A 111 -14.97 7.35 -27.50
CA ARG A 111 -14.23 7.68 -26.29
C ARG A 111 -12.73 7.47 -26.50
N ILE A 112 -11.92 8.16 -25.70
CA ILE A 112 -10.48 7.96 -25.64
C ILE A 112 -10.10 7.75 -24.17
N LEU A 113 -9.56 6.57 -23.85
CA LEU A 113 -9.06 6.28 -22.51
C LEU A 113 -7.58 6.68 -22.40
N SER A 114 -7.29 7.52 -21.40
CA SER A 114 -5.95 7.92 -21.04
C SER A 114 -5.74 7.75 -19.54
N LEU A 115 -4.70 7.01 -19.19
CA LEU A 115 -4.31 6.70 -17.80
C LEU A 115 -2.82 7.00 -17.66
N CYS A 116 -2.45 7.83 -16.69
CA CYS A 116 -1.05 8.17 -16.42
C CYS A 116 -0.40 7.19 -15.46
N GLU A 117 -1.13 6.71 -14.45
CA GLU A 117 -0.69 5.60 -13.60
C GLU A 117 -1.92 4.89 -13.02
N VAL A 118 -1.83 3.59 -12.83
CA VAL A 118 -2.84 2.73 -12.19
C VAL A 118 -2.11 1.85 -11.19
N GLU A 119 -2.54 1.93 -9.94
CA GLU A 119 -1.88 1.30 -8.82
C GLU A 119 -2.89 0.44 -8.08
N VAL A 120 -2.59 -0.85 -7.94
CA VAL A 120 -3.48 -1.82 -7.29
C VAL A 120 -2.91 -2.17 -5.93
N TYR A 121 -3.66 -1.90 -4.88
CA TYR A 121 -3.26 -2.12 -3.50
C TYR A 121 -4.07 -3.24 -2.88
N ALA A 122 -3.38 -4.16 -2.21
CA ALA A 122 -3.99 -5.32 -1.56
C ALA A 122 -4.31 -5.11 -0.07
N ALA A 123 -3.87 -3.99 0.49
CA ALA A 123 -4.00 -3.66 1.90
C ALA A 123 -4.09 -2.15 2.11
N THR A 124 -4.57 -1.75 3.28
CA THR A 124 -4.71 -0.36 3.69
C THR A 124 -3.35 0.26 4.06
N ASN A 125 -3.16 1.55 3.75
CA ASN A 125 -1.98 2.31 4.13
C ASN A 125 -1.98 2.64 5.64
N LEU A 126 -1.07 2.03 6.39
CA LEU A 126 -0.90 2.25 7.83
C LEU A 126 -0.29 3.61 8.19
N ALA A 127 0.37 4.28 7.24
CA ALA A 127 0.99 5.57 7.48
C ALA A 127 0.02 6.75 7.36
N TRP A 128 -1.19 6.55 6.81
CA TRP A 128 -2.15 7.64 6.62
C TRP A 128 -2.50 8.32 7.96
N GLY A 129 -2.26 9.62 8.02
CA GLY A 129 -2.60 10.48 9.14
C GLY A 129 -1.67 10.31 10.35
N LYS A 130 -0.62 9.49 10.21
CA LYS A 130 0.26 9.17 11.33
C LYS A 130 1.18 10.34 11.69
N PRO A 131 1.57 10.46 12.97
CA PRO A 131 2.54 11.46 13.38
C PRO A 131 3.85 11.29 12.64
N THR A 132 4.30 12.37 12.01
CA THR A 132 5.53 12.39 11.22
C THR A 132 6.42 13.54 11.66
N VAL A 133 7.69 13.24 11.88
CA VAL A 133 8.72 14.21 12.25
C VAL A 133 9.89 14.16 11.29
N GLN A 134 10.57 15.28 11.10
CA GLN A 134 11.76 15.36 10.25
C GLN A 134 12.83 16.21 10.93
N SER A 135 14.07 16.04 10.49
CA SER A 135 15.23 16.67 11.14
C SER A 135 15.14 18.20 11.26
N LYS A 136 14.72 18.90 10.18
CA LYS A 136 14.44 20.35 10.14
C LYS A 136 13.41 20.67 9.05
N VAL A 137 12.68 21.78 9.22
CA VAL A 137 11.69 22.25 8.23
C VAL A 137 12.26 23.40 7.39
N ALA A 138 12.06 23.34 6.07
CA ALA A 138 12.31 24.44 5.14
C ALA A 138 11.12 24.64 4.19
N TYR A 139 11.01 25.83 3.60
CA TYR A 139 10.02 26.16 2.57
C TYR A 139 8.56 25.79 2.91
N LYS A 140 8.21 25.79 4.20
CA LYS A 140 6.90 25.32 4.71
C LYS A 140 6.55 23.85 4.37
N GLY A 141 7.52 23.06 3.92
CA GLY A 141 7.39 21.62 3.70
C GLY A 141 7.45 20.86 5.02
N VAL A 142 6.38 20.99 5.81
CA VAL A 142 6.22 20.33 7.13
C VAL A 142 6.14 18.83 6.99
N ALA A 143 6.58 18.10 8.02
CA ALA A 143 6.72 16.65 8.01
C ALA A 143 5.39 15.90 7.84
N SER A 144 4.28 16.44 8.35
CA SER A 144 2.95 15.83 8.25
C SER A 144 2.46 15.61 6.81
N ARG A 145 3.03 16.34 5.84
CA ARG A 145 2.72 16.16 4.42
C ARG A 145 3.13 14.82 3.86
N ALA A 146 4.10 14.14 4.47
CA ALA A 146 4.52 12.81 4.01
C ALA A 146 3.49 11.71 4.32
N THR A 147 2.41 12.02 5.02
CA THR A 147 1.42 11.06 5.50
C THR A 147 0.00 11.63 5.45
N ASP A 148 -0.24 12.68 4.65
CA ASP A 148 -1.53 13.37 4.61
C ASP A 148 -2.48 12.83 3.52
N GLY A 149 -2.02 11.86 2.72
CA GLY A 149 -2.78 11.31 1.61
C GLY A 149 -2.66 12.12 0.32
N CYS A 150 -1.98 13.27 0.32
CA CYS A 150 -1.74 14.02 -0.89
C CYS A 150 -0.49 13.52 -1.62
N ARG A 151 -0.71 12.87 -2.75
CA ARG A 151 0.37 12.19 -3.48
C ARG A 151 0.86 12.96 -4.71
N ASP A 152 0.44 14.20 -4.91
CA ASP A 152 0.84 14.97 -6.09
C ASP A 152 2.36 15.24 -6.06
N PRO A 153 3.12 14.77 -7.07
CA PRO A 153 4.57 14.94 -7.07
C PRO A 153 5.01 16.36 -7.48
N ASP A 154 4.08 17.23 -7.87
CA ASP A 154 4.36 18.63 -8.14
C ASP A 154 4.66 19.39 -6.85
N TRP A 155 5.76 20.14 -6.81
CA TRP A 155 6.12 20.93 -5.63
C TRP A 155 5.08 22.00 -5.30
N ASP A 156 4.49 22.60 -6.33
CA ASP A 156 3.54 23.70 -6.19
C ASP A 156 2.16 23.22 -5.69
N SER A 157 1.92 21.90 -5.67
CA SER A 157 0.72 21.29 -5.06
C SER A 157 0.68 21.41 -3.54
N LEU A 158 1.81 21.78 -2.92
CA LEU A 158 2.00 21.81 -1.47
C LEU A 158 1.87 20.46 -0.77
N CYS A 159 2.05 19.35 -1.50
CA CYS A 159 1.97 17.99 -0.94
C CYS A 159 3.32 17.44 -0.47
N CYS A 160 4.43 18.12 -0.77
CA CYS A 160 5.76 17.61 -0.40
C CYS A 160 6.34 18.27 0.85
N THR A 161 7.04 17.45 1.64
CA THR A 161 7.93 17.86 2.74
C THR A 161 9.21 18.50 2.19
N SER A 162 9.93 19.24 3.05
CA SER A 162 11.26 19.74 2.70
C SER A 162 12.10 20.06 3.92
N THR A 163 13.35 19.58 3.90
CA THR A 163 14.38 20.01 4.84
C THR A 163 15.28 21.08 4.22
N PRO A 164 15.96 21.92 5.03
CA PRO A 164 17.09 22.71 4.51
C PRO A 164 18.23 21.77 4.07
N ALA A 165 19.20 22.31 3.33
CA ALA A 165 20.44 21.61 3.05
C ALA A 165 21.21 21.39 4.36
N GLN A 166 21.49 20.14 4.69
CA GLN A 166 22.17 19.74 5.93
C GLN A 166 22.84 18.36 5.80
N SER A 167 23.61 17.95 6.80
CA SER A 167 24.19 16.61 6.84
C SER A 167 23.15 15.58 7.29
N ASN A 168 23.04 14.49 6.54
CA ASN A 168 22.19 13.33 6.84
C ASN A 168 20.74 13.68 7.24
N PRO A 169 19.97 14.47 6.46
CA PRO A 169 18.58 14.75 6.79
C PRO A 169 17.76 13.46 6.83
N TRP A 170 16.74 13.45 7.68
CA TRP A 170 15.90 12.28 7.93
C TRP A 170 14.45 12.69 8.17
N LEU A 171 13.54 11.75 7.92
CA LEU A 171 12.11 11.80 8.24
C LEU A 171 11.72 10.48 8.91
N ARG A 172 10.83 10.51 9.89
CA ARG A 172 10.32 9.34 10.60
C ARG A 172 8.81 9.43 10.73
N VAL A 173 8.13 8.35 10.36
CA VAL A 173 6.71 8.10 10.62
C VAL A 173 6.59 7.24 11.87
N ASP A 174 5.70 7.61 12.79
CA ASP A 174 5.30 6.82 13.95
C ASP A 174 3.97 6.12 13.67
N LEU A 175 4.00 4.80 13.49
CA LEU A 175 2.80 4.01 13.19
C LEU A 175 1.84 3.90 14.40
N GLY A 176 2.33 4.24 15.59
CA GLY A 176 1.61 4.18 16.88
C GLY A 176 1.84 2.86 17.62
N THR A 177 1.90 1.74 16.89
CA THR A 177 2.14 0.39 17.41
C THR A 177 3.21 -0.32 16.59
N GLU A 178 3.81 -1.37 17.16
CA GLU A 178 4.69 -2.26 16.41
C GLU A 178 3.85 -3.11 15.44
N VAL A 179 4.21 -3.11 14.16
CA VAL A 179 3.55 -3.90 13.10
C VAL A 179 4.60 -4.61 12.24
N SER A 180 4.20 -5.64 11.48
CA SER A 180 5.10 -6.33 10.55
C SER A 180 5.13 -5.60 9.21
N VAL A 181 6.08 -4.67 9.03
CA VAL A 181 6.15 -3.84 7.82
C VAL A 181 6.62 -4.67 6.63
N ARG A 182 5.73 -4.90 5.65
CA ARG A 182 6.04 -5.65 4.43
C ARG A 182 6.47 -4.73 3.29
N TRP A 183 5.76 -3.62 3.07
CA TRP A 183 6.09 -2.69 2.01
C TRP A 183 6.14 -1.25 2.54
N VAL A 184 7.14 -0.52 2.07
CA VAL A 184 7.19 0.94 2.20
C VAL A 184 7.18 1.52 0.80
N VAL A 185 6.24 2.42 0.53
CA VAL A 185 6.12 3.13 -0.74
C VAL A 185 6.52 4.58 -0.52
N ILE A 186 7.43 5.07 -1.36
CA ILE A 186 7.90 6.45 -1.34
C ILE A 186 7.50 7.13 -2.64
N ILE A 187 6.83 8.29 -2.52
CA ILE A 187 6.54 9.18 -3.63
C ILE A 187 7.44 10.41 -3.50
N ASN A 188 8.25 10.63 -4.53
CA ASN A 188 9.20 11.73 -4.67
C ASN A 188 8.61 12.85 -5.51
N ARG A 189 9.25 14.02 -5.43
CA ARG A 189 9.00 15.15 -6.32
C ARG A 189 9.31 14.81 -7.76
N GLN A 190 8.53 15.37 -8.67
CA GLN A 190 8.73 15.26 -10.11
C GLN A 190 9.03 16.61 -10.75
N ASP A 191 10.25 17.08 -10.50
CA ASP A 191 10.83 18.24 -11.14
C ASP A 191 12.36 18.05 -11.25
N LYS A 192 13.09 19.09 -11.67
CA LYS A 192 14.56 19.07 -11.77
C LYS A 192 15.27 18.85 -10.41
N THR A 193 14.52 18.84 -9.31
CA THR A 193 15.00 18.64 -7.95
C THR A 193 14.80 17.20 -7.47
N GLY A 194 14.02 16.38 -8.18
CA GLY A 194 13.72 14.99 -7.79
C GLY A 194 14.97 14.14 -7.53
N GLN A 195 16.05 14.36 -8.30
CA GLN A 195 17.37 13.72 -8.12
C GLN A 195 17.97 13.87 -6.70
N ARG A 196 17.51 14.84 -5.90
CA ARG A 196 18.04 15.05 -4.55
C ARG A 196 17.80 13.85 -3.63
N LEU A 197 16.76 13.05 -3.89
CA LEU A 197 16.42 11.88 -3.08
C LEU A 197 17.36 10.69 -3.33
N ASP A 198 18.13 10.66 -4.42
CA ASP A 198 18.95 9.51 -4.77
C ASP A 198 19.89 9.05 -3.65
N LEU A 199 20.06 7.73 -3.54
CA LEU A 199 20.88 7.07 -2.52
C LEU A 199 20.33 7.32 -1.10
N PHE A 200 19.02 7.21 -0.94
CA PHE A 200 18.38 7.22 0.37
C PHE A 200 18.29 5.80 0.96
N GLU A 201 18.09 5.75 2.27
CA GLU A 201 18.01 4.53 3.05
C GLU A 201 16.67 4.49 3.80
N LEU A 202 16.05 3.32 3.83
CA LEU A 202 14.86 3.04 4.63
C LEU A 202 15.22 2.23 5.87
N TYR A 203 14.51 2.49 6.96
CA TYR A 203 14.70 1.86 8.25
C TYR A 203 13.36 1.50 8.89
N VAL A 204 13.30 0.36 9.57
CA VAL A 204 12.13 -0.05 10.35
C VAL A 204 12.59 -0.58 11.71
N GLY A 205 11.94 -0.15 12.79
CA GLY A 205 12.19 -0.67 14.13
C GLY A 205 11.51 0.15 15.23
N ASN A 206 11.96 0.02 16.46
CA ASN A 206 11.33 0.62 17.64
C ASN A 206 12.14 1.76 18.27
N GLU A 207 13.31 2.08 17.72
CA GLU A 207 14.12 3.21 18.18
C GLU A 207 13.63 4.51 17.54
N GLU A 208 13.54 5.58 18.33
CA GLU A 208 13.15 6.88 17.79
C GLU A 208 14.17 7.45 16.79
N ARG A 209 15.43 7.07 17.00
CA ARG A 209 16.53 7.51 16.16
C ARG A 209 16.63 6.61 14.94
N VAL A 210 16.32 7.15 13.76
CA VAL A 210 16.19 6.41 12.49
C VAL A 210 17.36 5.46 12.22
N ASP A 211 18.60 5.91 12.39
CA ASP A 211 19.83 5.14 12.09
C ASP A 211 20.21 4.08 13.13
N ARG A 212 19.39 3.88 14.17
CA ARG A 212 19.52 2.75 15.12
C ARG A 212 18.63 1.57 14.80
N ASN A 213 17.72 1.73 13.84
CA ASN A 213 16.80 0.69 13.42
C ASN A 213 17.41 -0.18 12.31
N ARG A 214 16.75 -1.28 11.96
CA ARG A 214 17.19 -2.19 10.89
C ARG A 214 16.90 -1.55 9.53
N HIS A 215 17.81 -1.71 8.57
CA HIS A 215 17.57 -1.30 7.19
C HIS A 215 16.42 -2.12 6.57
N CYS A 216 15.50 -1.42 5.90
CA CYS A 216 14.55 -2.02 4.97
C CYS A 216 15.12 -1.96 3.55
N GLY A 217 15.42 -3.13 2.97
CA GLY A 217 16.01 -3.23 1.64
C GLY A 217 17.46 -2.72 1.56
N SER A 218 17.93 -2.43 0.35
CA SER A 218 19.22 -1.80 0.08
C SER A 218 19.11 -0.28 -0.03
N VAL A 219 20.24 0.41 -0.17
CA VAL A 219 20.26 1.82 -0.61
C VAL A 219 19.49 1.96 -1.94
N ILE A 220 18.65 2.99 -2.04
CA ILE A 220 17.70 3.15 -3.14
C ILE A 220 18.13 4.30 -4.05
N PHE A 221 18.19 4.02 -5.36
CA PHE A 221 18.37 5.01 -6.42
C PHE A 221 17.05 5.14 -7.20
N LEU A 222 16.55 6.36 -7.37
CA LEU A 222 15.27 6.62 -8.01
C LEU A 222 15.48 7.58 -9.18
N PRO A 223 15.61 7.09 -10.43
CA PRO A 223 15.86 7.92 -11.59
C PRO A 223 14.69 8.87 -11.83
N TYR A 224 14.82 10.10 -11.33
CA TYR A 224 13.73 11.09 -11.22
C TYR A 224 13.12 11.52 -12.56
N ASP A 225 13.85 11.33 -13.66
CA ASP A 225 13.41 11.62 -15.02
C ASP A 225 12.47 10.54 -15.58
N LYS A 226 12.43 9.36 -14.94
CA LYS A 226 11.63 8.21 -15.37
C LYS A 226 10.59 7.78 -14.35
N LYS A 227 10.92 7.85 -13.05
CA LYS A 227 10.07 7.39 -11.96
C LYS A 227 10.13 8.36 -10.80
N ASN A 228 8.99 8.54 -10.17
CA ASN A 228 8.87 9.32 -8.94
C ASN A 228 8.22 8.51 -7.81
N LYS A 229 7.86 7.25 -8.05
CA LYS A 229 7.38 6.32 -7.03
C LYS A 229 8.29 5.10 -6.95
N ILE A 230 8.50 4.59 -5.74
CA ILE A 230 9.16 3.32 -5.51
C ILE A 230 8.47 2.57 -4.37
N ALA A 231 8.27 1.26 -4.55
CA ALA A 231 7.85 0.34 -3.51
C ALA A 231 9.02 -0.54 -3.10
N THR A 232 9.33 -0.57 -1.80
CA THR A 232 10.42 -1.36 -1.24
C THR A 232 9.86 -2.43 -0.31
N ASN A 233 10.23 -3.68 -0.57
CA ASN A 233 9.88 -4.81 0.29
C ASN A 233 10.77 -4.77 1.53
N CYS A 234 10.16 -4.55 2.69
CA CYS A 234 10.83 -4.58 3.99
C CYS A 234 10.83 -5.97 4.63
N ASN A 235 10.32 -7.01 3.95
CA ASN A 235 10.37 -8.38 4.43
C ASN A 235 9.78 -8.61 5.82
N GLY A 236 8.72 -7.87 6.15
CA GLY A 236 7.98 -8.05 7.41
C GLY A 236 8.75 -7.61 8.65
N ILE A 237 9.74 -6.70 8.52
CA ILE A 237 10.48 -6.17 9.68
C ILE A 237 9.47 -5.60 10.68
N ARG A 238 9.54 -6.10 11.92
CA ARG A 238 8.72 -5.60 13.02
C ARG A 238 9.24 -4.25 13.49
N GLY A 239 8.37 -3.27 13.57
CA GLY A 239 8.72 -1.96 14.11
C GLY A 239 7.55 -1.01 14.19
N ARG A 240 7.64 -0.06 15.12
CA ARG A 240 6.72 1.08 15.26
C ARG A 240 7.09 2.25 14.35
N TYR A 241 8.38 2.43 14.05
CA TYR A 241 8.89 3.57 13.31
C TYR A 241 9.35 3.15 11.92
N VAL A 242 8.93 3.91 10.91
CA VAL A 242 9.50 3.86 9.55
C VAL A 242 10.31 5.12 9.32
N GLY A 243 11.60 4.96 9.09
CA GLY A 243 12.55 6.04 8.93
C GLY A 243 13.13 6.12 7.52
N ILE A 244 13.25 7.34 7.01
CA ILE A 244 13.93 7.67 5.76
C ILE A 244 15.15 8.51 6.13
N ARG A 245 16.32 8.12 5.63
CA ARG A 245 17.56 8.87 5.82
C ARG A 245 18.22 9.13 4.48
N LEU A 246 18.80 10.31 4.33
CA LEU A 246 19.52 10.70 3.13
C LEU A 246 20.99 10.98 3.47
N PRO A 247 21.89 9.97 3.44
CA PRO A 247 23.28 10.14 3.81
C PRO A 247 24.03 11.17 2.98
N GLY A 248 25.03 11.80 3.61
CA GLY A 248 25.94 12.76 3.00
C GLY A 248 25.80 14.18 3.54
N ASN A 249 26.65 15.07 3.04
CA ASN A 249 26.69 16.48 3.44
C ASN A 249 25.86 17.35 2.49
N SER A 250 25.29 18.45 3.02
CA SER A 250 24.52 19.44 2.25
C SER A 250 23.40 18.82 1.41
N ARG A 251 22.76 17.78 1.93
CA ARG A 251 21.62 17.11 1.31
C ARG A 251 20.32 17.78 1.74
N THR A 252 19.32 17.76 0.85
CA THR A 252 17.95 18.20 1.14
C THR A 252 17.02 17.03 0.90
N LEU A 253 16.30 16.61 1.95
CA LEU A 253 15.27 15.59 1.87
C LEU A 253 13.93 16.23 1.49
N SER A 254 13.23 15.66 0.54
CA SER A 254 11.89 16.06 0.14
C SER A 254 11.13 14.80 -0.29
N ILE A 255 10.00 14.56 0.37
CA ILE A 255 9.14 13.39 0.19
C ILE A 255 7.72 13.92 0.04
N CYS A 256 7.01 13.45 -0.97
CA CYS A 256 5.62 13.84 -1.21
C CYS A 256 4.64 12.91 -0.50
N GLU A 257 4.92 11.61 -0.44
CA GLU A 257 4.13 10.69 0.39
C GLU A 257 4.97 9.49 0.83
N VAL A 258 4.67 8.97 2.00
CA VAL A 258 5.14 7.72 2.57
C VAL A 258 3.93 6.85 2.87
N GLU A 259 3.88 5.68 2.27
CA GLU A 259 2.88 4.66 2.56
C GLU A 259 3.55 3.44 3.18
N VAL A 260 2.87 2.81 4.13
CA VAL A 260 3.37 1.65 4.85
C VAL A 260 2.29 0.58 4.84
N TYR A 261 2.64 -0.62 4.40
CA TYR A 261 1.72 -1.75 4.33
C TYR A 261 2.25 -2.90 5.15
N GLU A 262 1.40 -3.42 6.02
CA GLU A 262 1.69 -4.62 6.78
C GLU A 262 1.59 -5.87 5.90
N GLY A 263 2.33 -6.90 6.27
CA GLY A 263 2.19 -8.22 5.71
C GLY A 263 3.14 -9.19 6.38
N THR A 264 2.62 -10.35 6.76
CA THR A 264 3.47 -11.46 7.18
C THR A 264 4.20 -12.03 5.97
N VAL A 265 5.43 -12.49 6.18
CA VAL A 265 6.22 -13.11 5.13
C VAL A 265 5.64 -14.51 4.88
N THR A 266 4.67 -14.61 3.97
CA THR A 266 4.05 -15.91 3.64
C THR A 266 4.94 -16.76 2.73
N ARG A 267 5.79 -16.12 1.89
CA ARG A 267 6.83 -16.77 1.07
C ARG A 267 8.03 -15.85 0.92
N LYS A 268 9.24 -16.32 1.26
CA LYS A 268 10.48 -15.64 0.87
C LYS A 268 10.93 -16.17 -0.50
N ARG A 269 11.08 -15.28 -1.49
CA ARG A 269 11.75 -15.59 -2.76
C ARG A 269 13.26 -15.49 -2.59
N THR A 270 14.04 -16.16 -3.43
CA THR A 270 15.52 -16.08 -3.49
C THR A 270 16.08 -14.66 -3.38
N SER A 271 15.52 -13.68 -4.10
CA SER A 271 15.99 -12.28 -4.03
C SER A 271 15.72 -11.59 -2.68
N GLU A 272 14.85 -12.18 -1.85
CA GLU A 272 14.44 -11.69 -0.53
C GLU A 272 15.16 -12.43 0.61
N VAL A 273 15.78 -13.58 0.32
CA VAL A 273 16.57 -14.39 1.27
C VAL A 273 18.05 -14.10 1.05
N ARG A 274 18.68 -13.33 1.93
CA ARG A 274 20.13 -13.10 1.90
C ARG A 274 20.83 -13.95 2.96
N GLY A 275 21.54 -14.98 2.53
CA GLY A 275 22.66 -15.55 3.28
C GLY A 275 23.90 -14.64 3.20
N THR A 276 24.79 -14.73 4.18
CA THR A 276 26.07 -14.01 4.23
C THR A 276 26.95 -14.32 3.00
N GLU A 277 27.93 -13.44 2.73
CA GLU A 277 29.01 -13.65 1.75
C GLU A 277 29.42 -15.13 1.71
N GLY A 278 29.30 -15.75 0.53
CA GLY A 278 29.38 -17.20 0.32
C GLY A 278 30.68 -17.83 0.78
N GLN A 279 30.80 -18.11 2.07
CA GLN A 279 31.68 -19.17 2.55
C GLN A 279 31.08 -20.49 2.05
N ASP A 280 31.69 -21.01 0.98
CA ASP A 280 31.46 -22.31 0.32
C ASP A 280 30.51 -22.36 -0.89
N CYS A 281 30.00 -21.24 -1.44
CA CYS A 281 29.28 -21.28 -2.73
C CYS A 281 30.22 -21.20 -3.97
N GLY A 282 31.55 -21.13 -3.81
CA GLY A 282 32.51 -21.15 -4.92
C GLY A 282 32.48 -19.93 -5.87
N GLU A 283 33.31 -19.96 -6.91
CA GLU A 283 33.29 -18.99 -8.03
C GLU A 283 32.47 -19.55 -9.20
N HIS A 284 31.41 -18.85 -9.62
CA HIS A 284 30.49 -19.29 -10.70
C HIS A 284 30.10 -18.16 -11.65
N GLN A 285 29.44 -18.50 -12.76
CA GLN A 285 29.00 -17.51 -13.77
C GLN A 285 27.72 -16.78 -13.30
N ALA A 286 27.64 -15.49 -13.63
CA ALA A 286 26.50 -14.66 -13.27
C ALA A 286 25.20 -15.17 -13.92
N GLY A 287 24.13 -15.31 -13.14
CA GLY A 287 22.83 -15.79 -13.59
C GLY A 287 22.53 -17.27 -13.31
N ASP A 288 23.49 -18.02 -12.74
CA ASP A 288 23.30 -19.45 -12.44
C ASP A 288 22.60 -19.68 -11.09
N THR A 289 21.84 -20.79 -11.03
CA THR A 289 21.26 -21.35 -9.81
C THR A 289 21.61 -22.84 -9.72
N TRP A 290 22.10 -23.30 -8.57
CA TRP A 290 22.49 -24.71 -8.41
C TRP A 290 22.49 -25.15 -6.94
N LEU A 291 22.59 -26.46 -6.74
CA LEU A 291 22.88 -27.10 -5.46
C LEU A 291 24.39 -27.28 -5.34
N SER A 292 24.98 -26.97 -4.18
CA SER A 292 26.39 -27.26 -3.89
C SER A 292 26.73 -28.73 -4.15
N ASP A 293 28.02 -29.03 -4.35
CA ASP A 293 28.49 -30.37 -4.70
C ASP A 293 28.14 -31.45 -3.65
N ASP A 294 27.93 -31.06 -2.39
CA ASP A 294 27.45 -31.92 -1.30
C ASP A 294 25.91 -32.06 -1.25
N GLY A 295 25.18 -31.28 -2.05
CA GLY A 295 23.72 -31.28 -2.12
C GLY A 295 23.04 -30.62 -0.92
N GLU A 296 23.79 -29.92 -0.06
CA GLU A 296 23.26 -29.35 1.18
C GLU A 296 22.87 -27.88 1.05
N LYS A 297 23.49 -27.11 0.15
CA LYS A 297 23.31 -25.66 0.02
C LYS A 297 22.72 -25.28 -1.33
N ASN A 298 21.74 -24.37 -1.32
CA ASN A 298 21.14 -23.80 -2.52
C ASN A 298 21.79 -22.46 -2.83
N CYS A 299 22.60 -22.38 -3.89
CA CYS A 299 23.38 -21.18 -4.25
C CYS A 299 22.79 -20.46 -5.48
N ILE A 300 22.87 -19.12 -5.49
CA ILE A 300 22.44 -18.26 -6.61
C ILE A 300 23.42 -17.11 -6.87
N CYS A 301 23.71 -16.82 -8.13
CA CYS A 301 24.43 -15.61 -8.54
C CYS A 301 23.48 -14.66 -9.31
N GLU A 302 23.25 -13.45 -8.80
CA GLU A 302 22.42 -12.47 -9.52
C GLU A 302 23.13 -11.97 -10.80
N MET A 303 22.34 -11.73 -11.87
CA MET A 303 22.87 -11.14 -13.09
C MET A 303 23.47 -9.75 -12.78
N ASN A 304 24.79 -9.60 -12.97
CA ASN A 304 25.64 -8.44 -12.66
C ASN A 304 26.25 -8.39 -11.25
N GLN A 305 26.22 -9.49 -10.48
CA GLN A 305 26.98 -9.58 -9.22
C GLN A 305 28.13 -10.58 -9.37
N THR A 306 29.27 -10.25 -8.76
CA THR A 306 30.45 -11.13 -8.67
C THR A 306 30.41 -12.06 -7.45
N VAL A 307 29.35 -11.95 -6.65
CA VAL A 307 29.18 -12.67 -5.38
C VAL A 307 27.88 -13.45 -5.46
N CYS A 308 27.95 -14.72 -5.07
CA CYS A 308 26.84 -15.64 -5.03
C CYS A 308 26.41 -15.85 -3.57
N TYR A 309 25.13 -16.13 -3.36
CA TYR A 309 24.53 -16.21 -2.03
C TYR A 309 23.87 -17.57 -1.81
N GLU A 310 23.85 -18.00 -0.56
CA GLU A 310 23.07 -19.13 -0.08
C GLU A 310 21.64 -18.70 0.24
N VAL A 311 20.68 -19.54 -0.15
CA VAL A 311 19.26 -19.38 0.18
C VAL A 311 18.93 -20.11 1.48
N ILE A 312 18.73 -19.36 2.56
CA ILE A 312 18.40 -19.86 3.90
C ILE A 312 16.90 -19.66 4.20
N CYS A 313 16.15 -20.75 4.36
CA CYS A 313 14.73 -20.70 4.72
C CYS A 313 14.51 -20.97 6.21
N GLY A 314 13.47 -20.37 6.79
CA GLY A 314 13.24 -20.38 8.24
C GLY A 314 13.96 -19.25 8.99
N GLU A 315 13.92 -19.27 10.32
CA GLU A 315 14.66 -18.32 11.19
C GLU A 315 16.12 -18.73 11.38
N SER A 316 16.43 -20.03 11.22
CA SER A 316 17.73 -20.63 11.46
C SER A 316 18.25 -21.55 10.34
N GLY A 317 17.56 -21.61 9.19
CA GLY A 317 17.95 -22.49 8.07
C GLY A 317 17.36 -23.90 8.13
N GLU A 318 16.38 -24.11 9.00
CA GLU A 318 15.70 -25.39 9.23
C GLU A 318 14.87 -25.87 8.04
N ASP A 319 14.36 -24.93 7.24
CA ASP A 319 13.50 -25.24 6.11
C ASP A 319 14.31 -25.45 4.84
N LYS A 320 13.91 -26.45 4.04
CA LYS A 320 14.53 -26.71 2.74
C LYS A 320 13.85 -25.89 1.63
N PRO A 321 14.58 -25.02 0.91
CA PRO A 321 14.04 -24.34 -0.26
C PRO A 321 13.64 -25.35 -1.36
N PHE A 322 12.68 -24.99 -2.21
CA PHE A 322 12.31 -25.75 -3.40
C PHE A 322 12.38 -24.90 -4.66
N LEU A 323 12.65 -25.50 -5.82
CA LEU A 323 12.69 -24.79 -7.09
C LEU A 323 11.26 -24.51 -7.59
N GLY A 324 10.90 -23.24 -7.67
CA GLY A 324 9.61 -22.79 -8.19
C GLY A 324 9.44 -23.03 -9.68
N LYS A 325 8.19 -22.93 -10.17
CA LYS A 325 7.86 -23.11 -11.60
C LYS A 325 8.48 -22.02 -12.50
N ASP A 326 8.91 -20.93 -11.91
CA ASP A 326 9.63 -19.80 -12.49
C ASP A 326 11.16 -19.99 -12.50
N GLY A 327 11.66 -21.14 -12.00
CA GLY A 327 13.08 -21.44 -11.93
C GLY A 327 13.82 -20.76 -10.77
N LEU A 328 13.10 -20.24 -9.77
CA LEU A 328 13.67 -19.57 -8.60
C LEU A 328 13.51 -20.42 -7.34
N TRP A 329 14.54 -20.52 -6.50
CA TRP A 329 14.41 -21.15 -5.19
C TRP A 329 13.46 -20.36 -4.30
N THR A 330 12.52 -21.07 -3.69
CA THR A 330 11.42 -20.53 -2.89
C THR A 330 11.40 -21.23 -1.54
N CYS A 331 11.21 -20.48 -0.46
CA CYS A 331 11.03 -21.09 0.87
C CYS A 331 9.62 -21.68 1.02
N PRO A 332 9.49 -22.87 1.62
CA PRO A 332 8.19 -23.41 2.00
C PRO A 332 7.46 -22.45 2.94
N GLU A 333 6.13 -22.46 2.86
CA GLU A 333 5.33 -21.68 3.79
C GLU A 333 5.47 -22.30 5.18
N PRO A 334 5.64 -21.48 6.24
CA PRO A 334 5.45 -22.01 7.59
C PRO A 334 4.04 -22.62 7.63
N ALA A 335 3.94 -23.84 8.19
CA ALA A 335 2.64 -24.46 8.39
C ALA A 335 1.75 -23.43 9.11
N ALA A 336 0.56 -23.17 8.58
CA ALA A 336 -0.41 -22.35 9.29
C ALA A 336 -0.57 -22.99 10.67
N GLU A 337 -0.14 -22.28 11.72
CA GLU A 337 -0.65 -22.57 13.04
C GLU A 337 -2.17 -22.41 12.88
N GLU A 338 -2.90 -23.51 13.03
CA GLU A 338 -4.33 -23.41 13.32
C GLU A 338 -4.38 -22.53 14.56
N GLU A 339 -4.84 -21.28 14.42
CA GLU A 339 -5.19 -20.48 15.57
C GLU A 339 -6.26 -21.27 16.32
N GLU A 340 -5.83 -21.96 17.39
CA GLU A 340 -6.74 -22.28 18.48
C GLU A 340 -7.41 -20.96 18.85
N SER A 341 -8.73 -20.97 18.80
CA SER A 341 -9.61 -19.83 19.05
C SER A 341 -9.36 -19.26 20.45
N GLY A 342 -8.35 -18.41 20.57
CA GLY A 342 -8.11 -17.54 21.70
C GLY A 342 -8.91 -16.27 21.51
N THR A 343 -10.06 -16.19 22.18
CA THR A 343 -10.99 -15.05 22.23
C THR A 343 -10.26 -13.71 22.39
N VAL A 344 -10.25 -12.91 21.33
CA VAL A 344 -9.89 -11.48 21.38
C VAL A 344 -11.11 -10.69 21.88
N THR A 345 -11.09 -10.28 23.14
CA THR A 345 -12.16 -9.50 23.77
C THR A 345 -11.93 -7.99 23.63
N GLY A 346 -12.92 -7.29 23.08
CA GLY A 346 -13.10 -5.83 23.18
C GLY A 346 -12.75 -5.03 21.92
N LYS A 347 -13.65 -5.01 20.92
CA LYS A 347 -13.50 -4.14 19.73
C LYS A 347 -13.99 -2.72 20.00
N ARG A 348 -13.21 -1.73 19.54
CA ARG A 348 -13.60 -0.30 19.55
C ARG A 348 -14.30 0.06 18.24
N THR A 349 -15.02 1.18 18.18
CA THR A 349 -15.67 1.69 16.94
C THR A 349 -14.72 1.86 15.75
N SER A 350 -13.41 2.02 15.99
CA SER A 350 -12.39 1.99 14.92
C SER A 350 -12.18 0.61 14.27
N GLU A 351 -12.83 -0.44 14.78
CA GLU A 351 -12.67 -1.84 14.39
C GLU A 351 -13.99 -2.51 13.96
N VAL A 352 -15.10 -1.74 13.94
CA VAL A 352 -16.41 -2.24 13.48
C VAL A 352 -16.48 -2.09 11.95
N ARG A 353 -16.77 -3.20 11.27
CA ARG A 353 -16.98 -3.25 9.81
C ARG A 353 -18.28 -2.51 9.48
N GLY A 354 -18.18 -1.29 8.96
CA GLY A 354 -19.34 -0.56 8.49
C GLY A 354 -19.96 -1.22 7.26
N THR A 355 -21.21 -1.64 7.37
CA THR A 355 -22.10 -1.85 6.21
C THR A 355 -22.72 -0.51 5.84
N GLU A 356 -22.75 -0.24 4.54
CA GLU A 356 -23.45 0.92 3.98
C GLU A 356 -24.93 0.82 4.33
N GLY A 357 -25.50 1.92 4.85
CA GLY A 357 -26.83 1.96 5.45
C GLY A 357 -27.92 1.26 4.62
N GLN A 358 -28.47 0.21 5.20
CA GLN A 358 -29.89 -0.03 5.09
C GLN A 358 -30.47 0.51 6.42
N ASP A 359 -31.45 1.40 6.32
CA ASP A 359 -32.31 1.89 7.41
C ASP A 359 -31.94 3.17 8.21
N CYS A 360 -30.74 3.74 8.13
CA CYS A 360 -30.42 4.99 8.88
C CYS A 360 -30.98 6.34 8.33
N GLY A 361 -31.98 6.37 7.43
CA GLY A 361 -32.67 7.62 6.99
C GLY A 361 -31.85 8.72 6.26
N GLU A 362 -32.48 9.88 5.97
CA GLU A 362 -31.83 11.11 5.42
C GLU A 362 -31.52 12.11 6.54
N HIS A 363 -30.25 12.53 6.72
CA HIS A 363 -29.86 13.37 7.87
C HIS A 363 -28.83 14.47 7.57
N GLN A 364 -28.76 15.46 8.47
CA GLN A 364 -27.79 16.56 8.44
C GLN A 364 -26.54 16.25 9.29
N ALA A 365 -25.39 16.77 8.86
CA ALA A 365 -24.10 16.52 9.49
C ALA A 365 -24.07 16.97 10.97
N GLY A 366 -23.70 16.06 11.88
CA GLY A 366 -23.44 16.36 13.29
C GLY A 366 -24.50 15.91 14.30
N ASP A 367 -25.55 15.21 13.86
CA ASP A 367 -26.57 14.67 14.76
C ASP A 367 -26.18 13.27 15.31
N THR A 368 -26.58 13.00 16.55
CA THR A 368 -26.55 11.66 17.17
C THR A 368 -27.92 11.45 17.84
N TRP A 369 -28.70 10.44 17.42
CA TRP A 369 -29.99 10.15 18.05
C TRP A 369 -30.21 8.65 18.24
N LEU A 370 -31.15 8.33 19.13
CA LEU A 370 -31.80 7.02 19.31
C LEU A 370 -33.16 7.10 18.62
N SER A 371 -33.56 6.09 17.83
CA SER A 371 -34.96 5.97 17.44
C SER A 371 -35.82 5.69 18.69
N ASP A 372 -37.02 6.26 18.75
CA ASP A 372 -37.91 6.20 19.92
C ASP A 372 -38.38 4.76 20.28
N ASP A 373 -38.13 3.79 19.41
CA ASP A 373 -38.42 2.37 19.58
C ASP A 373 -37.20 1.50 19.96
N GLY A 374 -35.98 2.05 19.91
CA GLY A 374 -34.75 1.37 20.36
C GLY A 374 -34.29 0.21 19.48
N GLU A 375 -34.63 0.24 18.18
CA GLU A 375 -34.23 -0.77 17.20
C GLU A 375 -33.10 -0.32 16.24
N GLU A 376 -32.77 0.97 16.13
CA GLU A 376 -31.76 1.47 15.18
C GLU A 376 -30.63 2.26 15.88
N ASN A 377 -29.37 1.80 15.73
CA ASN A 377 -28.18 2.36 16.39
C ASN A 377 -27.22 3.05 15.40
N CYS A 378 -27.51 4.28 14.97
CA CYS A 378 -26.73 4.97 13.93
C CYS A 378 -25.75 6.05 14.49
N ILE A 379 -24.54 6.14 13.93
CA ILE A 379 -23.53 7.19 14.13
C ILE A 379 -23.36 8.01 12.86
N CYS A 380 -23.33 9.34 12.97
CA CYS A 380 -22.91 10.24 11.90
C CYS A 380 -21.67 11.03 12.36
N GLU A 381 -20.50 10.82 11.73
CA GLU A 381 -19.29 11.58 12.06
C GLU A 381 -19.35 13.02 11.52
N MET A 382 -18.79 13.97 12.27
CA MET A 382 -18.75 15.37 11.81
C MET A 382 -17.94 15.50 10.52
N ASN A 383 -18.58 16.05 9.47
CA ASN A 383 -18.11 16.20 8.09
C ASN A 383 -18.27 15.00 7.15
N GLN A 384 -18.99 13.96 7.55
CA GLN A 384 -19.39 12.89 6.63
C GLN A 384 -20.87 13.00 6.24
N THR A 385 -21.19 12.63 5.00
CA THR A 385 -22.56 12.57 4.46
C THR A 385 -23.19 11.19 4.62
N VAL A 386 -22.50 10.27 5.30
CA VAL A 386 -22.90 8.87 5.46
C VAL A 386 -22.89 8.56 6.95
N CYS A 387 -23.97 7.95 7.42
CA CYS A 387 -24.11 7.45 8.79
C CYS A 387 -23.95 5.93 8.80
N TYR A 388 -23.47 5.39 9.92
CA TYR A 388 -23.14 3.98 10.10
C TYR A 388 -23.99 3.37 11.20
N GLU A 389 -24.47 2.15 11.01
CA GLU A 389 -25.04 1.35 12.09
C GLU A 389 -23.93 0.70 12.93
N VAL A 390 -24.09 0.71 14.25
CA VAL A 390 -23.19 0.02 15.18
C VAL A 390 -23.75 -1.36 15.51
N ILE A 391 -23.09 -2.41 15.01
CA ILE A 391 -23.45 -3.81 15.24
C ILE A 391 -22.47 -4.42 16.25
N CYS A 392 -22.99 -5.00 17.34
CA CYS A 392 -22.21 -5.71 18.37
C CYS A 392 -22.56 -7.21 18.39
N GLY A 393 -21.56 -8.06 18.63
CA GLY A 393 -21.68 -9.52 18.51
C GLY A 393 -21.36 -10.03 17.09
N GLU A 394 -21.33 -11.35 16.90
CA GLU A 394 -21.08 -11.96 15.58
C GLU A 394 -22.33 -11.87 14.67
N SER A 395 -23.52 -11.72 15.26
CA SER A 395 -24.78 -11.63 14.53
C SER A 395 -25.62 -10.37 14.82
N GLY A 396 -25.09 -9.43 15.60
CA GLY A 396 -25.83 -8.23 16.01
C GLY A 396 -26.73 -8.42 17.23
N GLU A 397 -26.49 -9.49 18.01
CA GLU A 397 -27.31 -9.82 19.18
C GLU A 397 -27.09 -8.89 20.39
N ASP A 398 -25.93 -8.25 20.47
CA ASP A 398 -25.57 -7.41 21.60
C ASP A 398 -25.99 -5.96 21.37
N LYS A 399 -26.57 -5.32 22.39
CA LYS A 399 -26.96 -3.91 22.31
C LYS A 399 -25.79 -2.99 22.70
N PRO A 400 -25.28 -2.13 21.79
CA PRO A 400 -24.26 -1.14 22.15
C PRO A 400 -24.81 -0.11 23.15
N PHE A 401 -23.91 0.48 23.94
CA PHE A 401 -24.24 1.57 24.86
C PHE A 401 -23.34 2.79 24.62
N LEU A 402 -23.85 3.99 24.92
CA LEU A 402 -23.08 5.22 24.79
C LEU A 402 -22.17 5.42 26.01
N GLY A 403 -20.86 5.42 25.77
CA GLY A 403 -19.83 5.66 26.77
C GLY A 403 -19.81 7.11 27.26
N LYS A 404 -19.19 7.34 28.42
CA LYS A 404 -19.05 8.68 29.03
C LYS A 404 -18.20 9.65 28.19
N ASP A 405 -17.43 9.13 27.27
CA ASP A 405 -16.61 9.83 26.28
C ASP A 405 -17.40 10.19 25.00
N GLY A 406 -18.68 9.82 24.93
CA GLY A 406 -19.54 10.07 23.78
C GLY A 406 -19.34 9.08 22.63
N LEU A 407 -18.62 7.97 22.85
CA LEU A 407 -18.41 6.91 21.87
C LEU A 407 -19.29 5.70 22.18
N TRP A 408 -19.81 5.04 21.14
CA TRP A 408 -20.56 3.80 21.29
C TRP A 408 -19.63 2.62 21.60
N THR A 409 -20.02 1.80 22.57
CA THR A 409 -19.23 0.68 23.08
C THR A 409 -20.08 -0.59 23.09
N CYS A 410 -19.51 -1.72 22.64
CA CYS A 410 -20.17 -3.02 22.74
C CYS A 410 -20.00 -3.60 24.16
N PRO A 411 -21.04 -4.21 24.75
CA PRO A 411 -20.91 -4.91 26.02
C PRO A 411 -19.97 -6.12 25.90
N GLU A 412 -19.24 -6.43 26.98
CA GLU A 412 -18.40 -7.63 27.03
C GLU A 412 -19.29 -8.88 27.11
N PRO A 413 -18.95 -9.98 26.40
CA PRO A 413 -19.68 -11.23 26.55
C PRO A 413 -19.59 -11.70 28.00
N ALA A 414 -20.73 -12.11 28.56
CA ALA A 414 -20.77 -12.64 29.92
C ALA A 414 -19.90 -13.90 29.98
N ALA A 415 -18.89 -13.92 30.86
CA ALA A 415 -18.08 -15.10 31.11
C ALA A 415 -19.01 -16.23 31.58
N GLU A 416 -19.02 -17.35 30.86
CA GLU A 416 -19.69 -18.57 31.32
C GLU A 416 -19.04 -18.98 32.65
N GLU A 417 -19.83 -19.00 33.73
CA GLU A 417 -19.43 -19.58 35.00
C GLU A 417 -19.28 -21.10 34.76
N GLU A 418 -18.05 -21.62 34.80
CA GLU A 418 -17.81 -23.05 34.87
C GLU A 418 -18.45 -23.60 36.15
N GLU A 419 -19.62 -24.23 36.04
CA GLU A 419 -20.16 -25.11 37.08
C GLU A 419 -19.23 -26.31 37.23
N SER A 420 -18.49 -26.33 38.34
CA SER A 420 -17.73 -27.49 38.77
C SER A 420 -18.68 -28.57 39.30
N ASP A 421 -18.82 -29.68 38.58
CA ASP A 421 -19.40 -30.95 39.06
C ASP A 421 -18.34 -32.07 39.10
#